data_AF-A0A034WNJ8-F1
#
_entry.id   AF-A0A034WNJ8-F1
#
_cell.length_a   1.000
_cell.length_b   1.000
_cell.length_c   1.000
_cell.angle_alpha   90.00
_cell.angle_beta   90.00
_cell.angle_gamma   90.00
#
_symmetry.space_group_name_H-M   'P 1'
#
loop_
_entity.id
_entity.type
_entity.pdbx_description
1 polymer ?
#
loop_
_entity_poly.entity_id
_entity_poly.type
_entity_poly.pdbx_seq_one_letter_code
_entity_poly.pdbx_strand_id
1 'polypeptide(L)'
;MKLFVALFAVIAVVAAVEVPSNDYLPPTEAVAFEQVAVEPQEAAVLADDGYRYKTVRRLKYRHRRDVNELPSNEYLPPVAVASAPVAVVEPQIVDIPQESAVLADDGYRYK
;
A
#
# COMPACT_ATOMS: atom_id res chain seq x y z
N MET A 1 33.69 28.05 26.83
CA MET A 1 33.93 27.69 25.42
C MET A 1 35.06 26.67 25.25
N LYS A 2 36.29 26.94 25.69
CA LYS A 2 37.47 26.05 25.45
C LYS A 2 37.35 24.65 26.07
N LEU A 3 36.74 24.52 27.25
CA LEU A 3 36.52 23.23 27.92
C LEU A 3 35.56 22.30 27.14
N PHE A 4 34.53 22.87 26.51
CA PHE A 4 33.59 22.10 25.66
C PHE A 4 34.27 21.58 24.39
N VAL A 5 35.19 22.37 23.82
CA VAL A 5 35.97 21.95 22.63
C VAL A 5 36.94 20.83 22.99
N ALA A 6 37.62 20.92 24.15
CA ALA A 6 38.50 19.87 24.63
C ALA A 6 37.74 18.56 24.94
N LEU A 7 36.57 18.67 25.60
CA LEU A 7 35.70 17.52 25.88
C LEU A 7 35.23 16.85 24.60
N PHE A 8 34.75 17.63 23.62
CA PHE A 8 34.32 17.10 22.33
C PHE A 8 35.47 16.42 21.58
N ALA A 9 36.67 17.01 21.60
CA ALA A 9 37.85 16.41 20.99
C ALA A 9 38.22 15.06 21.62
N VAL A 10 38.13 14.93 22.95
CA VAL A 10 38.35 13.65 23.65
C VAL A 10 37.29 12.62 23.26
N ILE A 11 36.01 12.99 23.24
CA ILE A 11 34.91 12.09 22.85
C ILE A 11 35.06 11.66 21.38
N ALA A 12 35.44 12.57 20.48
CA ALA A 12 35.63 12.28 19.06
C ALA A 12 36.80 11.30 18.82
N VAL A 13 37.88 11.41 19.59
CA VAL A 13 39.00 10.45 19.52
C VAL A 13 38.58 9.07 20.00
N VAL A 14 37.76 8.97 21.05
CA VAL A 14 37.22 7.68 21.54
C VAL A 14 36.26 7.05 20.52
N ALA A 15 35.35 7.84 19.95
CA ALA A 15 34.37 7.35 18.97
C ALA A 15 35.00 6.86 17.65
N ALA A 16 36.17 7.37 17.26
CA ALA A 16 36.88 6.92 16.06
C ALA A 16 37.57 5.55 16.22
N VAL A 17 37.76 5.06 17.45
CA VAL A 17 38.32 3.73 17.73
C VAL A 17 37.26 2.63 17.61
N GLU A 18 35.99 2.96 17.85
CA GLU A 18 34.85 2.10 17.52
C GLU A 18 34.56 2.20 16.02
N VAL A 19 35.34 1.48 15.22
CA VAL A 19 34.87 1.09 13.88
C VAL A 19 33.78 0.05 14.11
N PRO A 20 32.49 0.32 13.79
CA PRO A 20 31.49 -0.73 13.79
C PRO A 20 31.82 -1.63 12.61
N SER A 21 32.66 -2.63 12.86
CA SER A 21 32.88 -3.73 11.93
C SER A 21 31.53 -4.42 11.76
N ASN A 22 30.79 -4.01 10.73
CA ASN A 22 29.50 -4.59 10.36
C ASN A 22 29.72 -5.90 9.59
N ASP A 23 30.81 -6.60 9.94
CA ASP A 23 31.21 -7.86 9.35
C ASP A 23 30.23 -8.90 9.83
N TYR A 24 29.52 -9.48 8.87
CA TYR A 24 28.54 -10.53 9.13
C TYR A 24 29.27 -11.72 9.74
N LEU A 25 29.08 -11.95 11.04
CA LEU A 25 29.41 -13.24 11.63
C LEU A 25 28.35 -14.23 11.13
N PRO A 26 28.73 -15.25 10.34
CA PRO A 26 27.81 -16.33 10.06
C PRO A 26 27.42 -16.96 11.41
N PRO A 27 26.17 -17.38 11.58
CA PRO A 27 25.76 -18.13 12.76
C PRO A 27 26.76 -19.29 12.95
N THR A 28 27.48 -19.28 14.07
CA THR A 28 28.49 -20.29 14.34
C THR A 28 27.80 -21.63 14.35
N GLU A 29 28.29 -22.56 13.53
CA GLU A 29 27.82 -23.94 13.45
C GLU A 29 28.17 -24.75 14.71
N ALA A 30 28.03 -24.16 15.90
CA ALA A 30 27.57 -24.93 17.04
C ALA A 30 26.09 -25.18 16.79
N VAL A 31 25.86 -26.16 15.91
CA VAL A 31 24.63 -26.91 15.85
C VAL A 31 24.51 -27.60 17.21
N ALA A 32 24.10 -26.84 18.22
CA ALA A 32 23.11 -27.36 19.13
C ALA A 32 21.95 -27.70 18.19
N PHE A 33 21.93 -28.95 17.72
CA PHE A 33 20.69 -29.67 17.54
C PHE A 33 20.02 -29.69 18.91
N GLU A 34 19.64 -28.53 19.43
CA GLU A 34 18.51 -28.42 20.30
C GLU A 34 17.42 -29.00 19.42
N GLN A 35 17.07 -30.26 19.70
CA GLN A 35 15.81 -30.80 19.27
C GLN A 35 14.79 -29.83 19.86
N VAL A 36 14.53 -28.74 19.14
CA VAL A 36 13.30 -28.01 19.23
C VAL A 36 12.29 -29.12 19.03
N ALA A 37 11.69 -29.57 20.13
CA ALA A 37 10.61 -30.50 20.09
C ALA A 37 9.70 -29.96 19.00
N VAL A 38 9.58 -30.73 17.91
CA VAL A 38 8.70 -30.40 16.81
C VAL A 38 7.31 -30.57 17.40
N GLU A 39 6.87 -29.55 18.12
CA GLU A 39 5.46 -29.32 18.39
C GLU A 39 4.77 -29.53 17.05
N PRO A 40 3.74 -30.39 16.98
CA PRO A 40 3.09 -30.72 15.72
C PRO A 40 2.68 -29.41 15.08
N GLN A 41 3.43 -29.02 14.04
CA GLN A 41 3.24 -27.76 13.37
C GLN A 41 1.83 -27.82 12.80
N GLU A 42 0.91 -27.00 13.36
CA GLU A 42 -0.49 -27.07 12.98
C GLU A 42 -0.57 -26.93 11.45
N ALA A 43 -0.93 -28.03 10.79
CA ALA A 43 -1.08 -28.05 9.35
C ALA A 43 -2.08 -26.95 8.99
N ALA A 44 -1.74 -26.14 7.99
CA ALA A 44 -2.59 -25.03 7.57
C ALA A 44 -4.02 -25.53 7.37
N VAL A 45 -4.99 -24.88 8.04
CA VAL A 45 -6.40 -25.26 7.99
C VAL A 45 -6.86 -25.25 6.53
N LEU A 46 -7.07 -26.45 5.99
CA LEU A 46 -7.58 -26.65 4.64
C LEU A 46 -9.09 -26.41 4.71
N ALA A 47 -9.55 -25.41 3.98
CA ALA A 47 -10.98 -25.15 3.79
C ALA A 47 -11.50 -25.97 2.60
N ASP A 48 -12.81 -25.97 2.39
CA ASP A 48 -13.45 -26.71 1.28
C ASP A 48 -12.97 -26.26 -0.11
N ASP A 49 -12.41 -25.04 -0.21
CA ASP A 49 -11.79 -24.46 -1.40
C ASP A 49 -10.26 -24.63 -1.46
N GLY A 50 -9.66 -25.36 -0.51
CA GLY A 50 -8.22 -25.61 -0.43
C GLY A 50 -7.52 -24.74 0.63
N TYR A 51 -6.42 -24.08 0.27
CA TYR A 51 -5.63 -23.30 1.22
C TYR A 51 -6.24 -21.92 1.48
N ARG A 52 -6.46 -21.58 2.76
CA ARG A 52 -6.80 -20.21 3.16
C ARG A 52 -5.67 -19.56 3.96
N TYR A 53 -5.21 -18.42 3.48
CA TYR A 53 -4.37 -17.53 4.27
C TYR A 53 -5.19 -16.85 5.36
N LYS A 54 -4.54 -16.55 6.50
CA LYS A 54 -5.16 -15.77 7.58
C LYS A 54 -5.37 -14.32 7.13
N THR A 55 -6.60 -13.85 7.16
CA THR A 55 -6.89 -12.42 6.92
C THR A 55 -6.79 -11.64 8.22
N VAL A 56 -5.94 -10.62 8.28
CA VAL A 56 -5.90 -9.66 9.41
C VAL A 56 -6.66 -8.40 9.02
N ARG A 57 -7.87 -8.22 9.55
CA ARG A 57 -8.68 -7.01 9.31
C ARG A 57 -8.39 -5.98 10.40
N ARG A 58 -7.92 -4.80 10.01
CA ARG A 58 -7.74 -3.66 10.92
C ARG A 58 -8.94 -2.73 10.83
N LEU A 59 -9.67 -2.58 11.93
CA LEU A 59 -10.73 -1.57 12.04
C LEU A 59 -10.07 -0.19 12.11
N LYS A 60 -10.33 0.66 11.11
CA LYS A 60 -9.91 2.07 11.13
C LYS A 60 -11.11 2.92 11.50
N TYR A 61 -11.12 3.46 12.72
CA TYR A 61 -12.10 4.48 13.10
C TYR A 61 -11.87 5.72 12.25
N ARG A 62 -12.88 6.10 11.45
CA ARG A 62 -12.89 7.35 10.70
C ARG A 62 -14.07 8.16 11.21
N HIS A 63 -13.79 9.30 11.81
CA HIS A 63 -14.82 10.26 12.17
C HIS A 63 -15.45 10.79 10.88
N ARG A 64 -16.67 10.38 10.59
CA ARG A 64 -17.52 11.04 9.59
C ARG A 64 -18.38 12.04 10.37
N ARG A 65 -18.70 13.19 9.77
CA ARG A 65 -19.67 14.10 10.38
C ARG A 65 -21.00 13.36 10.48
N ASP A 66 -21.61 13.40 11.66
CA ASP A 66 -22.93 12.82 11.83
C ASP A 66 -23.93 13.56 10.95
N VAL A 67 -24.97 12.87 10.49
CA VAL A 67 -26.00 13.45 9.61
C VAL A 67 -26.66 14.67 10.28
N ASN A 68 -26.72 14.68 11.61
CA ASN A 68 -27.24 15.77 12.43
C ASN A 68 -26.32 17.01 12.48
N GLU A 69 -25.03 16.85 12.19
CA GLU A 69 -24.04 17.93 12.14
C GLU A 69 -23.84 18.44 10.70
N LEU A 70 -24.49 17.81 9.71
CA LEU A 70 -24.52 18.38 8.39
C LEU A 70 -25.33 19.68 8.46
N PRO A 71 -24.81 20.82 7.96
CA PRO A 71 -25.66 21.97 7.76
C PRO A 71 -26.87 21.49 6.97
N SER A 72 -28.07 21.76 7.48
CA SER A 72 -29.30 21.56 6.73
C SER A 72 -29.02 22.11 5.34
N ASN A 73 -29.11 21.26 4.32
CA ASN A 73 -28.93 21.66 2.92
C ASN A 73 -30.06 22.65 2.61
N GLU A 74 -29.86 23.89 3.05
CA GLU A 74 -30.69 25.04 2.77
C GLU A 74 -30.39 25.34 1.32
N TYR A 75 -31.09 24.59 0.46
CA TYR A 75 -31.07 24.80 -0.97
C TYR A 75 -31.47 26.25 -1.19
N LEU A 76 -30.47 27.07 -1.50
CA LEU A 76 -30.73 28.34 -2.11
C LEU A 76 -31.48 28.00 -3.42
N PRO A 77 -32.69 28.52 -3.63
CA PRO A 77 -33.39 28.29 -4.88
C PRO A 77 -32.46 28.72 -6.02
N PRO A 78 -32.46 27.98 -7.15
CA PRO A 78 -31.66 28.39 -8.30
C PRO A 78 -32.00 29.84 -8.60
N VAL A 79 -31.01 30.73 -8.46
CA VAL A 79 -31.12 32.10 -8.93
C VAL A 79 -31.57 31.96 -10.37
N ALA A 80 -32.71 32.56 -10.72
CA ALA A 80 -33.22 32.53 -12.07
C ALA A 80 -32.23 33.27 -12.98
N VAL A 81 -31.16 32.59 -13.39
CA VAL A 81 -30.35 32.98 -14.53
C VAL A 81 -31.29 32.78 -15.70
N ALA A 82 -31.72 33.90 -16.29
CA ALA A 82 -32.57 33.91 -17.47
C ALA A 82 -32.10 32.81 -18.42
N SER A 83 -33.04 31.94 -18.83
CA SER A 83 -32.81 30.82 -19.74
C SER A 83 -32.17 31.34 -21.02
N ALA A 84 -30.84 31.31 -21.08
CA ALA A 84 -30.11 31.48 -22.30
C ALA A 84 -30.24 30.17 -23.09
N PRO A 85 -30.55 30.20 -24.39
CA PRO A 85 -30.70 28.99 -25.18
C PRO A 85 -29.34 28.29 -25.25
N VAL A 86 -29.23 27.15 -24.56
CA VAL A 86 -28.10 26.23 -24.72
C VAL A 86 -28.21 25.62 -26.11
N ALA A 87 -27.32 26.03 -27.01
CA ALA A 87 -27.18 25.41 -28.32
C ALA A 87 -26.83 23.94 -28.14
N VAL A 88 -27.72 23.05 -28.60
CA VAL A 88 -27.53 21.60 -28.61
C VAL A 88 -26.41 21.31 -29.61
N VAL A 89 -25.23 20.93 -29.10
CA VAL A 89 -24.16 20.39 -29.93
C VAL A 89 -24.48 18.92 -30.20
N GLU A 90 -24.83 18.62 -31.44
CA GLU A 90 -25.07 17.27 -31.94
C GLU A 90 -23.75 16.47 -31.84
N PRO A 91 -23.72 15.32 -31.16
CA PRO A 91 -22.52 14.51 -31.06
C PRO A 91 -22.20 13.94 -32.44
N GLN A 92 -21.12 14.43 -33.05
CA GLN A 92 -20.54 13.86 -34.26
C GLN A 92 -20.00 12.46 -33.92
N ILE A 93 -20.77 11.42 -34.24
CA ILE A 93 -20.35 10.03 -34.12
C ILE A 93 -19.30 9.80 -35.20
N VAL A 94 -18.03 9.77 -34.80
CA VAL A 94 -16.93 9.38 -35.67
C VAL A 94 -16.98 7.85 -35.80
N ASP A 95 -17.32 7.37 -36.99
CA ASP A 95 -17.23 5.95 -37.34
C ASP A 95 -15.75 5.53 -37.39
N ILE A 96 -15.23 5.11 -36.24
CA ILE A 96 -13.93 4.45 -36.15
C ILE A 96 -14.10 3.08 -36.83
N PRO A 97 -13.31 2.74 -37.87
CA PRO A 97 -13.38 1.42 -38.47
C PRO A 97 -13.04 0.38 -37.40
N GLN A 98 -14.03 -0.44 -37.03
CA GLN A 98 -13.82 -1.56 -36.14
C GLN A 98 -13.00 -2.60 -36.89
N GLU A 99 -11.69 -2.60 -36.65
CA GLU A 99 -10.80 -3.65 -37.12
C GLU A 99 -11.19 -4.95 -36.41
N SER A 100 -11.85 -5.85 -37.14
CA SER A 100 -12.23 -7.17 -36.61
C SER A 100 -10.95 -7.91 -36.23
N ALA A 101 -10.77 -8.15 -34.93
CA ALA A 101 -9.61 -8.89 -34.43
C ALA A 101 -9.66 -10.34 -34.97
N VAL A 102 -8.76 -10.67 -35.90
CA VAL A 102 -8.60 -12.03 -36.39
C VAL A 102 -8.00 -12.86 -35.25
N LEU A 103 -8.81 -13.80 -34.74
CA LEU A 103 -8.40 -14.78 -33.73
C LEU A 103 -7.79 -15.98 -34.47
N ALA A 104 -6.65 -16.50 -34.01
CA ALA A 104 -6.09 -17.72 -34.57
C ALA A 104 -6.99 -18.93 -34.22
N ASP A 105 -6.80 -20.06 -34.92
CA ASP A 105 -7.61 -21.27 -34.74
C ASP A 105 -7.55 -21.87 -33.32
N ASP A 106 -6.54 -21.47 -32.53
CA ASP A 106 -6.37 -21.83 -31.12
C ASP A 106 -7.08 -20.87 -30.15
N GLY A 107 -7.77 -19.85 -30.65
CA GLY A 107 -8.51 -18.87 -29.85
C GLY A 107 -7.64 -17.79 -29.23
N TYR A 108 -6.35 -17.70 -29.55
CA TYR A 108 -5.45 -16.67 -29.03
C TYR A 108 -5.07 -15.63 -30.08
N ARG A 109 -4.70 -14.44 -29.60
CA ARG A 109 -4.15 -13.36 -30.44
C ARG A 109 -2.65 -13.23 -30.13
N TYR A 110 -1.82 -13.54 -31.09
CA TYR A 110 -0.38 -13.27 -31.03
C TYR A 110 -0.10 -11.82 -31.43
N LYS A 111 0.98 -11.25 -30.86
CA LYS A 111 1.47 -9.92 -31.21
C LYS A 111 2.51 -9.99 -32.29
#